data_AF-A0A926XG67-F1
#
_entry.id   AF-A0A926XG67-F1
#
_cell.length_a   1.000
_cell.length_b   1.000
_cell.length_c   1.000
_cell.angle_alpha   90.00
_cell.angle_beta   90.00
_cell.angle_gamma   90.00
#
_symmetry.space_group_name_H-M   'P 1'
#
loop_
_entity.id
_entity.type
_entity.pdbx_description
1 polymer ?
#
loop_
_entity_poly.entity_id
_entity_poly.type
_entity_poly.pdbx_seq_one_letter_code
_entity_poly.pdbx_strand_id
1 'polypeptide(L)'
;LVVEDAGTISFSLPILTQWFAAQSLAAGIPDPNDLTNDSERLERWRYPIAIFVGSFDHDRVSKLLVPLAEKHPAFAAEIVNEELARRIWNGIQNVSLPSSSECGQRIQTAMQAWVRGIDPLFKLISPVRDDGTLPPIGIHIDEERLTTSWYCGSDDLADVVKLQFSQFGASSGWPTIRGGKPSPKSAWAWEWTLNELVYSLSKLLQNRELPINDGLLLREAVWQTALTVTRRGKFNYTPISLIEIEECLAKLPLNIFPSGVTNRRRTLYLNQLMAEINHLREAGEVELRSPLPEPDLGLRDGWIGKSYTQQQLLARAKAVYSGAIEGYKQLVDTWFPKLAPQLKTAVMLPVRFVGVIVQQGDFGIHWHFEVLPHGSQSIVELSVGERDISIDYIHLRSALDEQLHSLRPEAATWIGYTMSWSNLDVFNPNSATELAYSWLWHDLERVSWVDGLLGRILW
;
A
#
# COMPACT_ATOMS: atom_id res chain seq x y z
N LEU A 1 19.98 -22.01 -32.62
CA LEU A 1 19.63 -22.15 -31.17
C LEU A 1 20.57 -21.29 -30.35
N VAL A 2 21.87 -21.38 -30.64
CA VAL A 2 22.86 -20.35 -30.31
C VAL A 2 23.16 -19.54 -31.59
N VAL A 3 23.24 -18.22 -31.47
CA VAL A 3 23.64 -17.28 -32.51
C VAL A 3 24.91 -16.59 -31.99
N GLU A 4 25.99 -16.70 -32.75
CA GLU A 4 27.24 -15.99 -32.47
C GLU A 4 27.26 -14.71 -33.30
N ASP A 5 27.36 -13.56 -32.62
CA ASP A 5 27.51 -12.26 -33.26
C ASP A 5 28.59 -11.46 -32.53
N ALA A 6 29.59 -10.97 -33.27
CA ALA A 6 30.70 -10.16 -32.78
C ALA A 6 31.39 -10.67 -31.49
N GLY A 7 31.55 -11.99 -31.33
CA GLY A 7 32.17 -12.59 -30.14
C GLY A 7 31.24 -12.71 -28.92
N THR A 8 29.94 -12.45 -29.10
CA THR A 8 28.90 -12.72 -28.11
C THR A 8 28.05 -13.92 -28.52
N ILE A 9 27.78 -14.80 -27.55
CA ILE A 9 26.93 -15.97 -27.72
C ILE A 9 25.53 -15.58 -27.22
N SER A 10 24.55 -15.56 -28.11
CA SER A 10 23.15 -15.29 -27.77
C SER A 10 22.26 -16.50 -28.08
N PHE A 11 21.19 -16.70 -27.33
CA PHE A 11 20.22 -17.75 -27.64
C PHE A 11 19.12 -17.19 -28.52
N SER A 12 18.72 -17.94 -29.54
CA SER A 12 17.60 -17.57 -30.43
C SER A 12 16.26 -17.47 -29.71
N LEU A 13 16.14 -18.10 -28.52
CA LEU A 13 14.97 -18.05 -27.67
C LEU A 13 15.32 -17.40 -26.32
N PRO A 14 14.73 -16.26 -25.95
CA PRO A 14 15.03 -15.55 -24.70
C PRO A 14 14.89 -16.42 -23.45
N ILE A 15 13.94 -17.36 -23.45
CA ILE A 15 13.70 -18.26 -22.31
C ILE A 15 14.92 -19.12 -21.95
N LEU A 16 15.76 -19.48 -22.92
CA LEU A 16 16.98 -20.26 -22.67
C LEU A 16 18.03 -19.41 -21.97
N THR A 17 18.18 -18.14 -22.37
CA THR A 17 19.00 -17.17 -21.67
C THR A 17 18.56 -17.04 -20.22
N GLN A 18 17.25 -16.89 -19.97
CA GLN A 18 16.73 -16.74 -18.60
C GLN A 18 16.88 -18.02 -17.77
N TRP A 19 16.72 -19.19 -18.39
CA TRP A 19 16.95 -20.48 -17.74
C TRP A 19 18.41 -20.69 -17.33
N PHE A 20 19.36 -20.44 -18.23
CA PHE A 20 20.79 -20.56 -17.89
C PHE A 20 21.23 -19.50 -16.87
N ALA A 21 20.67 -18.29 -16.92
CA ALA A 21 20.87 -17.29 -15.88
C ALA A 21 20.37 -17.79 -14.51
N ALA A 22 19.18 -18.42 -14.45
CA ALA A 22 18.69 -19.03 -13.21
C ALA A 22 19.61 -20.15 -12.70
N GLN A 23 20.17 -20.98 -13.58
CA GLN A 23 21.18 -21.99 -13.20
C GLN A 23 22.46 -21.34 -12.65
N SER A 24 22.88 -20.20 -13.20
CA SER A 24 24.02 -19.43 -12.69
C SER A 24 23.78 -18.94 -11.26
N LEU A 25 22.55 -18.49 -10.93
CA LEU A 25 22.17 -18.13 -9.56
C LEU A 25 22.33 -19.33 -8.60
N ALA A 26 21.99 -20.54 -9.05
CA ALA A 26 22.18 -21.75 -8.26
C ALA A 26 23.64 -22.11 -8.02
N ALA A 27 24.54 -21.66 -8.90
CA ALA A 27 25.98 -21.75 -8.72
C ALA A 27 26.55 -20.59 -7.86
N GLY A 28 25.71 -19.66 -7.40
CA GLY A 28 26.13 -18.49 -6.62
C GLY A 28 26.69 -17.35 -7.47
N ILE A 29 26.38 -17.31 -8.77
CA ILE A 29 26.91 -16.31 -9.71
C ILE A 29 25.74 -15.61 -10.42
N PRO A 30 25.55 -14.30 -10.27
CA PRO A 30 26.22 -13.42 -9.30
C PRO A 30 25.80 -13.71 -7.85
N ASP A 31 26.54 -13.15 -6.89
CA ASP A 31 26.16 -13.20 -5.47
C ASP A 31 24.84 -12.43 -5.26
N PRO A 32 23.89 -12.97 -4.47
CA PRO A 32 22.63 -12.28 -4.15
C PRO A 32 22.82 -10.86 -3.60
N ASN A 33 23.85 -10.62 -2.78
CA ASN A 33 24.09 -9.30 -2.21
C ASN A 33 24.55 -8.30 -3.28
N ASP A 34 25.38 -8.75 -4.22
CA ASP A 34 25.82 -7.91 -5.35
C ASP A 34 24.64 -7.50 -6.23
N LEU A 35 23.70 -8.41 -6.48
CA LEU A 35 22.47 -8.10 -7.21
C LEU A 35 21.62 -7.05 -6.48
N THR A 36 21.49 -7.17 -5.16
CA THR A 36 20.66 -6.22 -4.39
C THR A 36 21.25 -4.81 -4.28
N ASN A 37 22.52 -4.61 -4.64
CA ASN A 37 23.17 -3.30 -4.57
C ASN A 37 23.03 -2.49 -5.87
N ASP A 38 22.50 -3.09 -6.95
CA ASP A 38 22.31 -2.47 -8.25
C ASP A 38 20.88 -2.72 -8.75
N SER A 39 19.99 -1.74 -8.54
CA SER A 39 18.57 -1.86 -8.87
C SER A 39 18.33 -2.06 -10.38
N GLU A 40 19.12 -1.43 -11.25
CA GLU A 40 18.95 -1.59 -12.70
C GLU A 40 19.33 -3.01 -13.12
N ARG A 41 20.44 -3.52 -12.58
CA ARG A 41 20.82 -4.91 -12.79
C ARG A 41 19.76 -5.85 -12.22
N LEU A 42 19.25 -5.59 -11.02
CA LEU A 42 18.23 -6.43 -10.39
C LEU A 42 16.99 -6.59 -11.28
N GLU A 43 16.51 -5.51 -11.90
CA GLU A 43 15.37 -5.56 -12.82
C GLU A 43 15.62 -6.44 -14.05
N ARG A 44 16.84 -6.41 -14.60
CA ARG A 44 17.23 -7.30 -15.72
C ARG A 44 17.25 -8.78 -15.31
N TRP A 45 17.44 -9.06 -14.02
CA TRP A 45 17.44 -10.41 -13.43
C TRP A 45 16.06 -10.89 -12.93
N ARG A 46 15.00 -10.08 -13.08
CA ARG A 46 13.64 -10.42 -12.63
C ARG A 46 13.17 -11.80 -13.09
N TYR A 47 13.19 -12.06 -14.40
CA TYR A 47 12.75 -13.36 -14.94
C TYR A 47 13.66 -14.54 -14.54
N PRO A 48 15.01 -14.45 -14.59
CA PRO A 48 15.89 -15.46 -14.02
C PRO A 48 15.61 -15.79 -12.57
N ILE A 49 15.38 -14.78 -11.74
CA ILE A 49 15.08 -14.94 -10.32
C ILE A 49 13.74 -15.65 -10.13
N ALA A 50 12.71 -15.26 -10.88
CA ALA A 50 11.41 -15.95 -10.86
C ALA A 50 11.55 -17.43 -11.21
N ILE A 51 12.26 -17.75 -12.30
CA ILE A 51 12.56 -19.13 -12.70
C ILE A 51 13.31 -19.87 -11.60
N PHE A 52 14.32 -19.25 -10.99
CA PHE A 52 15.09 -19.83 -9.91
C PHE A 52 14.22 -20.19 -8.70
N VAL A 53 13.39 -19.24 -8.24
CA VAL A 53 12.47 -19.44 -7.11
C VAL A 53 11.48 -20.57 -7.36
N GLY A 54 11.09 -20.78 -8.61
CA GLY A 54 10.24 -21.90 -9.04
C GLY A 54 10.90 -23.25 -9.16
N SER A 55 12.22 -23.29 -9.40
CA SER A 55 12.89 -24.50 -9.91
C SER A 55 13.83 -25.17 -8.90
N PHE A 56 14.29 -24.44 -7.89
CA PHE A 56 15.28 -24.93 -6.92
C PHE A 56 14.68 -25.21 -5.55
N ASP A 57 15.44 -25.91 -4.70
CA ASP A 57 15.03 -26.29 -3.35
C ASP A 57 14.95 -25.08 -2.39
N HIS A 58 14.29 -25.29 -1.26
CA HIS A 58 14.03 -24.24 -0.28
C HIS A 58 15.29 -23.53 0.22
N ASP A 59 16.40 -24.25 0.47
CA ASP A 59 17.59 -23.65 1.06
C ASP A 59 18.27 -22.70 0.07
N ARG A 60 18.36 -23.10 -1.20
CA ARG A 60 18.87 -22.24 -2.28
C ARG A 60 17.96 -21.03 -2.51
N VAL A 61 16.65 -21.25 -2.53
CA VAL A 61 15.66 -20.19 -2.70
C VAL A 61 15.73 -19.17 -1.55
N SER A 62 15.78 -19.64 -0.31
CA SER A 62 15.84 -18.77 0.87
C SER A 62 17.15 -17.99 0.95
N LYS A 63 18.30 -18.56 0.54
CA LYS A 63 19.57 -17.82 0.43
C LYS A 63 19.48 -16.61 -0.51
N LEU A 64 18.70 -16.71 -1.58
CA LEU A 64 18.45 -15.60 -2.51
C LEU A 64 17.38 -14.64 -1.98
N LEU A 65 16.27 -15.16 -1.44
CA LEU A 65 15.13 -14.35 -1.03
C LEU A 65 15.35 -13.53 0.24
N VAL A 66 16.19 -13.98 1.19
CA VAL A 66 16.50 -13.20 2.40
C VAL A 66 17.02 -11.79 2.08
N PRO A 67 18.15 -11.62 1.37
CA PRO A 67 18.66 -10.28 1.08
C PRO A 67 17.72 -9.47 0.17
N LEU A 68 16.96 -10.13 -0.72
CA LEU A 68 15.96 -9.47 -1.56
C LEU A 68 14.80 -8.92 -0.74
N ALA A 69 14.22 -9.69 0.17
CA ALA A 69 13.12 -9.25 1.03
C ALA A 69 13.55 -8.14 1.98
N GLU A 70 14.78 -8.20 2.52
CA GLU A 70 15.31 -7.20 3.45
C GLU A 70 15.62 -5.84 2.79
N LYS A 71 16.05 -5.84 1.52
CA LYS A 71 16.47 -4.63 0.79
C LYS A 71 15.45 -4.12 -0.22
N HIS A 72 14.76 -5.02 -0.92
CA HIS A 72 13.83 -4.75 -2.03
C HIS A 72 12.51 -5.53 -1.85
N PRO A 73 11.74 -5.27 -0.78
CA PRO A 73 10.55 -6.05 -0.41
C PRO A 73 9.46 -6.06 -1.50
N ALA A 74 9.30 -4.98 -2.28
CA ALA A 74 8.34 -4.92 -3.39
C ALA A 74 8.73 -5.92 -4.48
N PHE A 75 9.99 -5.88 -4.90
CA PHE A 75 10.52 -6.80 -5.91
C PHE A 75 10.41 -8.25 -5.45
N ALA A 76 10.80 -8.55 -4.20
CA ALA A 76 10.72 -9.89 -3.65
C ALA A 76 9.27 -10.41 -3.60
N ALA A 77 8.31 -9.54 -3.24
CA ALA A 77 6.89 -9.91 -3.20
C ALA A 77 6.36 -10.26 -4.60
N GLU A 78 6.71 -9.47 -5.61
CA GLU A 78 6.36 -9.78 -7.01
C GLU A 78 6.95 -11.13 -7.45
N ILE A 79 8.22 -11.42 -7.17
CA ILE A 79 8.87 -12.69 -7.51
C ILE A 79 8.17 -13.88 -6.85
N VAL A 80 7.81 -13.76 -5.56
CA VAL A 80 7.14 -14.82 -4.80
C VAL A 80 5.73 -15.08 -5.35
N ASN A 81 5.00 -14.00 -5.69
CA ASN A 81 3.63 -14.06 -6.19
C ASN A 81 3.53 -14.25 -7.72
N GLU A 82 4.64 -14.20 -8.45
CA GLU A 82 4.66 -14.03 -9.91
C GLU A 82 3.77 -15.05 -10.62
N GLU A 83 2.89 -14.56 -11.48
CA GLU A 83 1.96 -15.38 -12.24
C GLU A 83 2.66 -16.27 -13.27
N LEU A 84 3.82 -15.84 -13.77
CA LEU A 84 4.68 -16.64 -14.65
C LEU A 84 5.11 -17.93 -13.96
N ALA A 85 5.42 -17.84 -12.66
CA ALA A 85 5.70 -19.01 -11.84
C ALA A 85 4.51 -19.96 -11.74
N ARG A 86 3.31 -19.39 -11.59
CA ARG A 86 2.07 -20.16 -11.52
C ARG A 86 1.75 -20.86 -12.84
N ARG A 87 1.97 -20.19 -13.97
CA ARG A 87 1.61 -20.69 -15.32
C ARG A 87 2.59 -21.71 -15.88
N ILE A 88 3.90 -21.55 -15.64
CA ILE A 88 4.90 -22.51 -16.12
C ILE A 88 4.87 -23.81 -15.30
N TRP A 89 4.44 -23.76 -14.03
CA TRP A 89 4.64 -24.86 -13.07
C TRP A 89 3.38 -25.50 -12.50
N ASN A 90 2.21 -25.28 -13.13
CA ASN A 90 0.97 -26.04 -12.85
C ASN A 90 1.07 -27.57 -13.09
N GLY A 91 2.27 -28.12 -13.32
CA GLY A 91 2.49 -29.52 -13.66
C GLY A 91 3.44 -30.32 -12.78
N ILE A 92 4.25 -29.75 -11.88
CA ILE A 92 5.36 -30.53 -11.29
C ILE A 92 5.61 -30.19 -9.80
N GLN A 93 5.49 -31.25 -8.98
CA GLN A 93 5.85 -31.47 -7.57
C GLN A 93 4.75 -31.33 -6.51
N ASN A 94 4.20 -32.47 -6.07
CA ASN A 94 3.60 -32.59 -4.72
C ASN A 94 4.73 -32.55 -3.69
N VAL A 95 5.12 -31.36 -3.23
CA VAL A 95 6.03 -31.23 -2.10
C VAL A 95 5.24 -31.55 -0.83
N SER A 96 5.51 -32.71 -0.24
CA SER A 96 5.02 -33.03 1.10
C SER A 96 5.59 -32.03 2.10
N LEU A 97 4.79 -31.62 3.08
CA LEU A 97 5.27 -30.70 4.11
C LEU A 97 6.37 -31.35 4.93
N PRO A 98 7.44 -30.60 5.28
CA PRO A 98 8.47 -31.11 6.18
C PRO A 98 7.94 -31.23 7.62
N SER A 99 8.82 -31.58 8.55
CA SER A 99 8.46 -31.68 9.98
C SER A 99 7.90 -30.36 10.52
N SER A 100 7.07 -30.41 11.57
CA SER A 100 6.52 -29.19 12.20
C SER A 100 7.60 -28.19 12.64
N SER A 101 8.75 -28.70 13.12
CA SER A 101 9.90 -27.88 13.50
C SER A 101 10.47 -27.14 12.28
N GLU A 102 10.66 -27.85 11.18
CA GLU A 102 11.21 -27.28 9.95
C GLU A 102 10.22 -26.30 9.30
N CYS A 103 8.92 -26.61 9.26
CA CYS A 103 7.89 -25.66 8.82
C CYS A 103 7.95 -24.35 9.63
N GLY A 104 8.03 -24.44 10.96
CA GLY A 104 8.14 -23.26 11.82
C GLY A 104 9.39 -22.43 11.55
N GLN A 105 10.55 -23.07 11.41
CA GLN A 105 11.82 -22.39 11.10
C GLN A 105 11.78 -21.68 9.74
N ARG A 106 11.23 -22.32 8.71
CA ARG A 106 11.10 -21.72 7.37
C ARG A 106 10.19 -20.48 7.41
N ILE A 107 9.08 -20.54 8.16
CA ILE A 107 8.15 -19.42 8.33
C ILE A 107 8.79 -18.28 9.13
N GLN A 108 9.46 -18.57 10.24
CA GLN A 108 10.17 -17.56 11.01
C GLN A 108 11.25 -16.86 10.20
N THR A 109 12.04 -17.61 9.42
CA THR A 109 13.08 -17.04 8.55
C THR A 109 12.47 -16.07 7.53
N ALA A 110 11.42 -16.49 6.85
CA ALA A 110 10.74 -15.64 5.86
C ALA A 110 10.10 -14.40 6.51
N MET A 111 9.37 -14.57 7.62
CA MET A 111 8.73 -13.46 8.34
C MET A 111 9.77 -12.45 8.84
N GLN A 112 10.90 -12.93 9.38
CA GLN A 112 11.96 -12.06 9.90
C GLN A 112 12.60 -11.22 8.80
N ALA A 113 12.82 -11.80 7.62
CA ALA A 113 13.33 -11.08 6.46
C ALA A 113 12.34 -10.01 5.98
N TRP A 114 11.04 -10.34 5.91
CA TRP A 114 10.01 -9.36 5.59
C TRP A 114 9.95 -8.21 6.59
N VAL A 115 9.95 -8.50 7.90
CA VAL A 115 9.92 -7.51 8.98
C VAL A 115 11.06 -6.50 8.84
N ARG A 116 12.29 -6.98 8.56
CA ARG A 116 13.44 -6.12 8.30
C ARG A 116 13.30 -5.32 7.00
N GLY A 117 12.61 -5.89 6.01
CA GLY A 117 12.30 -5.29 4.72
C GLY A 117 11.27 -4.16 4.77
N ILE A 118 10.40 -4.12 5.77
CA ILE A 118 9.26 -3.19 5.81
C ILE A 118 9.30 -2.22 7.00
N ASP A 119 10.47 -1.86 7.51
CA ASP A 119 10.59 -0.79 8.51
C ASP A 119 10.09 0.56 7.95
N PRO A 120 9.21 1.32 8.65
CA PRO A 120 8.62 1.06 9.98
C PRO A 120 7.25 0.37 10.00
N LEU A 121 6.70 0.02 8.83
CA LEU A 121 5.40 -0.64 8.67
C LEU A 121 5.23 -1.92 9.49
N PHE A 122 6.31 -2.67 9.76
CA PHE A 122 6.22 -3.92 10.52
C PHE A 122 5.49 -3.75 11.86
N LYS A 123 5.60 -2.56 12.49
CA LYS A 123 4.94 -2.26 13.77
C LYS A 123 3.41 -2.28 13.68
N LEU A 124 2.86 -2.11 12.48
CA LEU A 124 1.42 -2.03 12.25
C LEU A 124 0.82 -3.35 11.73
N ILE A 125 1.61 -4.16 11.02
CA ILE A 125 1.07 -5.30 10.27
C ILE A 125 1.76 -6.64 10.56
N SER A 126 2.90 -6.64 11.25
CA SER A 126 3.67 -7.85 11.53
C SER A 126 3.42 -8.37 12.94
N PRO A 127 3.53 -9.70 13.17
CA PRO A 127 3.42 -10.31 14.48
C PRO A 127 4.73 -10.12 15.25
N VAL A 128 5.11 -8.88 15.56
CA VAL A 128 6.30 -8.57 16.36
C VAL A 128 5.91 -8.21 17.79
N ARG A 129 6.81 -8.45 18.73
CA ARG A 129 6.74 -7.89 20.08
C ARG A 129 7.17 -6.42 20.06
N ASP A 130 6.96 -5.73 21.17
CA ASP A 130 7.35 -4.31 21.33
C ASP A 130 8.85 -4.07 21.11
N ASP A 131 9.69 -5.08 21.35
CA ASP A 131 11.14 -5.05 21.11
C ASP A 131 11.53 -5.34 19.64
N GLY A 132 10.56 -5.60 18.76
CA GLY A 132 10.75 -5.91 17.35
C GLY A 132 11.12 -7.38 17.05
N THR A 133 11.18 -8.24 18.06
CA THR A 133 11.44 -9.68 17.88
C THR A 133 10.18 -10.43 17.47
N LEU A 134 10.36 -11.54 16.75
CA LEU A 134 9.25 -12.45 16.46
C LEU A 134 8.95 -13.32 17.69
N PRO A 135 7.68 -13.48 18.07
CA PRO A 135 7.29 -14.43 19.09
C PRO A 135 7.40 -15.88 18.56
N PRO A 136 7.35 -16.87 19.47
CA PRO A 136 7.20 -18.27 19.12
C PRO A 136 6.04 -18.52 18.16
N ILE A 137 6.22 -19.48 17.25
CA ILE A 137 5.18 -19.91 16.32
C ILE A 137 4.67 -21.31 16.67
N GLY A 138 3.35 -21.43 16.77
CA GLY A 138 2.63 -22.67 16.97
C GLY A 138 2.34 -23.33 15.62
N ILE A 139 2.73 -24.59 15.44
CA ILE A 139 2.58 -25.34 14.19
C ILE A 139 1.76 -26.59 14.41
N HIS A 140 0.73 -26.77 13.58
CA HIS A 140 -0.02 -28.01 13.46
C HIS A 140 -0.07 -28.43 11.99
N ILE A 141 0.23 -29.70 11.73
CA ILE A 141 0.17 -30.31 10.39
C ILE A 141 -0.82 -31.45 10.46
N ASP A 142 -1.83 -31.40 9.59
CA ASP A 142 -2.82 -32.44 9.40
C ASP A 142 -2.90 -32.78 7.91
N GLU A 143 -2.43 -33.97 7.54
CA GLU A 143 -2.21 -34.40 6.16
C GLU A 143 -1.37 -33.37 5.36
N GLU A 144 -2.01 -32.60 4.48
CA GLU A 144 -1.39 -31.55 3.65
C GLU A 144 -1.75 -30.12 4.11
N ARG A 145 -2.45 -29.99 5.24
CA ARG A 145 -2.90 -28.72 5.80
C ARG A 145 -1.93 -28.27 6.87
N LEU A 146 -1.49 -27.02 6.75
CA LEU A 146 -0.72 -26.32 7.74
C LEU A 146 -1.63 -25.37 8.49
N THR A 147 -1.55 -25.38 9.83
CA THR A 147 -2.15 -24.37 10.69
C THR A 147 -1.06 -23.71 11.53
N THR A 148 -1.03 -22.38 11.54
CA THR A 148 -0.05 -21.57 12.25
C THR A 148 -0.70 -20.52 13.14
N SER A 149 -0.04 -20.18 14.23
CA SER A 149 -0.40 -19.06 15.10
C SER A 149 0.84 -18.47 15.77
N TRP A 150 0.87 -17.17 15.96
CA TRP A 150 1.94 -16.48 16.70
C TRP A 150 1.55 -16.36 18.17
N TYR A 151 2.48 -16.65 19.06
CA TYR A 151 2.24 -16.60 20.49
C TYR A 151 2.12 -15.16 20.99
N CYS A 152 1.06 -14.85 21.74
CA CYS A 152 0.83 -13.54 22.34
C CYS A 152 0.92 -13.54 23.87
N GLY A 153 1.29 -14.66 24.49
CA GLY A 153 1.48 -14.74 25.94
C GLY A 153 2.89 -14.34 26.38
N SER A 154 3.17 -14.54 27.68
CA SER A 154 4.42 -14.15 28.33
C SER A 154 5.30 -15.34 28.75
N ASP A 155 4.87 -16.56 28.45
CA ASP A 155 5.64 -17.76 28.77
C ASP A 155 6.92 -17.84 27.92
N ASP A 156 7.98 -18.38 28.52
CA ASP A 156 9.22 -18.70 27.83
C ASP A 156 9.05 -20.02 27.07
N LEU A 157 8.83 -19.93 25.76
CA LEU A 157 8.62 -21.06 24.86
C LEU A 157 9.73 -21.12 23.82
N ALA A 158 10.01 -22.34 23.34
CA ALA A 158 10.88 -22.51 22.18
C ALA A 158 10.30 -21.78 20.96
N ASP A 159 11.19 -21.32 20.07
CA ASP A 159 10.81 -20.55 18.87
C ASP A 159 9.73 -21.24 18.02
N VAL A 160 9.76 -22.58 17.95
CA VAL A 160 8.72 -23.38 17.27
C VAL A 160 8.09 -24.36 18.25
N VAL A 161 6.76 -24.29 18.36
CA VAL A 161 5.97 -25.15 19.25
C VAL A 161 5.04 -26.03 18.39
N LYS A 162 5.16 -27.35 18.52
CA LYS A 162 4.21 -28.27 17.89
C LYS A 162 2.91 -28.30 18.70
N LEU A 163 1.79 -27.99 18.06
CA LEU A 163 0.47 -27.93 18.68
C LEU A 163 -0.47 -28.99 18.10
N GLN A 164 -1.41 -29.41 18.92
CA GLN A 164 -2.67 -30.03 18.48
C GLN A 164 -3.66 -28.93 18.11
N PHE A 165 -4.56 -29.21 17.16
CA PHE A 165 -5.54 -28.22 16.71
C PHE A 165 -6.38 -27.63 17.87
N SER A 166 -6.71 -28.44 18.87
CA SER A 166 -7.46 -28.00 20.06
C SER A 166 -6.72 -27.02 20.98
N GLN A 167 -5.41 -26.82 20.78
CA GLN A 167 -4.59 -25.91 21.60
C GLN A 167 -4.54 -24.49 21.04
N PHE A 168 -5.05 -24.24 19.82
CA PHE A 168 -5.19 -22.88 19.30
C PHE A 168 -6.34 -22.13 19.96
N GLY A 169 -6.19 -20.82 20.13
CA GLY A 169 -7.21 -19.97 20.72
C GLY A 169 -6.63 -18.82 21.55
N ALA A 170 -7.41 -17.75 21.69
CA ALA A 170 -6.99 -16.59 22.48
C ALA A 170 -6.76 -16.94 23.95
N SER A 171 -7.57 -17.85 24.52
CA SER A 171 -7.44 -18.30 25.92
C SER A 171 -6.18 -19.14 26.19
N SER A 172 -5.53 -19.66 25.15
CA SER A 172 -4.28 -20.43 25.25
C SER A 172 -3.05 -19.64 24.80
N GLY A 173 -3.18 -18.34 24.54
CA GLY A 173 -2.09 -17.48 24.08
C GLY A 173 -1.81 -17.55 22.57
N TRP A 174 -2.69 -18.19 21.79
CA TRP A 174 -2.56 -18.38 20.33
C TRP A 174 -3.77 -17.78 19.59
N PRO A 175 -3.95 -16.44 19.59
CA PRO A 175 -5.20 -15.80 19.17
C PRO A 175 -5.40 -15.77 17.65
N THR A 176 -4.33 -15.71 16.87
CA THR A 176 -4.37 -15.58 15.41
C THR A 176 -4.24 -16.95 14.77
N ILE A 177 -5.32 -17.49 14.21
CA ILE A 177 -5.28 -18.81 13.57
C ILE A 177 -5.27 -18.61 12.07
N ARG A 178 -4.24 -19.16 11.42
CA ARG A 178 -4.18 -19.26 9.97
C ARG A 178 -4.05 -20.70 9.55
N GLY A 179 -4.97 -21.18 8.73
CA GLY A 179 -4.98 -22.55 8.23
C GLY A 179 -5.16 -22.61 6.71
N GLY A 180 -4.46 -23.52 6.06
CA GLY A 180 -4.53 -23.68 4.60
C GLY A 180 -3.60 -24.77 4.08
N LYS A 181 -3.70 -25.06 2.79
CA LYS A 181 -2.72 -25.90 2.09
C LYS A 181 -1.63 -24.99 1.53
N PRO A 182 -0.36 -25.10 1.97
CA PRO A 182 0.74 -24.33 1.39
C PRO A 182 0.88 -24.61 -0.11
N SER A 183 1.46 -23.66 -0.85
CA SER A 183 1.71 -23.87 -2.27
C SER A 183 2.74 -25.01 -2.47
N PRO A 184 2.67 -25.75 -3.58
CA PRO A 184 3.63 -26.83 -3.87
C PRO A 184 5.06 -26.33 -4.16
N LYS A 185 5.31 -25.02 -4.07
CA LYS A 185 6.59 -24.40 -4.42
C LYS A 185 7.59 -24.51 -3.28
N SER A 186 8.89 -24.53 -3.59
CA SER A 186 9.96 -24.42 -2.58
C SER A 186 9.90 -23.13 -1.76
N ALA A 187 9.32 -22.07 -2.33
CA ALA A 187 9.12 -20.77 -1.70
C ALA A 187 7.83 -20.66 -0.86
N TRP A 188 7.12 -21.76 -0.58
CA TRP A 188 5.81 -21.72 0.08
C TRP A 188 5.81 -20.92 1.39
N ALA A 189 6.89 -20.96 2.18
CA ALA A 189 6.97 -20.26 3.45
C ALA A 189 7.00 -18.73 3.25
N TRP A 190 7.62 -18.26 2.16
CA TRP A 190 7.67 -16.86 1.77
C TRP A 190 6.30 -16.36 1.32
N GLU A 191 5.62 -17.14 0.47
CA GLU A 191 4.24 -16.86 0.05
C GLU A 191 3.29 -16.90 1.24
N TRP A 192 3.48 -17.86 2.15
CA TRP A 192 2.73 -17.94 3.40
C TRP A 192 2.87 -16.62 4.15
N THR A 193 4.06 -16.25 4.61
CA THR A 193 4.24 -15.02 5.42
C THR A 193 3.85 -13.74 4.68
N LEU A 194 4.10 -13.64 3.37
CA LEU A 194 3.70 -12.48 2.57
C LEU A 194 2.19 -12.29 2.59
N ASN A 195 1.41 -13.36 2.34
CA ASN A 195 -0.05 -13.30 2.35
C ASN A 195 -0.63 -12.86 3.70
N GLU A 196 0.06 -13.14 4.81
CA GLU A 196 -0.34 -12.67 6.14
C GLU A 196 -0.15 -11.17 6.33
N LEU A 197 1.00 -10.66 5.87
CA LEU A 197 1.32 -9.23 5.88
C LEU A 197 0.39 -8.47 4.93
N VAL A 198 0.16 -9.00 3.72
CA VAL A 198 -0.77 -8.48 2.72
C VAL A 198 -2.18 -8.39 3.28
N TYR A 199 -2.66 -9.43 3.96
CA TYR A 199 -3.99 -9.41 4.59
C TYR A 199 -4.09 -8.31 5.64
N SER A 200 -3.10 -8.22 6.53
CA SER A 200 -3.08 -7.24 7.62
C SER A 200 -2.99 -5.80 7.09
N LEU A 201 -2.13 -5.56 6.10
CA LEU A 201 -2.00 -4.27 5.42
C LEU A 201 -3.29 -3.91 4.67
N SER A 202 -3.88 -4.86 3.94
CA SER A 202 -5.13 -4.63 3.22
C SER A 202 -6.24 -4.18 4.17
N LYS A 203 -6.35 -4.79 5.35
CA LYS A 203 -7.33 -4.40 6.38
C LYS A 203 -7.07 -3.00 6.93
N LEU A 204 -5.81 -2.70 7.27
CA LEU A 204 -5.40 -1.39 7.74
C LEU A 204 -5.76 -0.29 6.72
N LEU A 205 -5.47 -0.52 5.43
CA LEU A 205 -5.74 0.44 4.36
C LEU A 205 -7.23 0.56 4.05
N GLN A 206 -7.98 -0.55 4.04
CA GLN A 206 -9.45 -0.55 3.90
C GLN A 206 -10.13 0.32 4.96
N ASN A 207 -9.57 0.39 6.16
CA ASN A 207 -10.09 1.22 7.27
C ASN A 207 -9.50 2.64 7.33
N ARG A 208 -8.52 2.98 6.48
CA ARG A 208 -7.79 4.26 6.51
C ARG A 208 -7.07 4.50 7.85
N GLU A 209 -6.44 3.45 8.38
CA GLU A 209 -5.87 3.42 9.72
C GLU A 209 -4.35 3.65 9.78
N LEU A 210 -3.70 4.01 8.66
CA LEU A 210 -2.31 4.47 8.77
C LEU A 210 -2.28 5.75 9.61
N PRO A 211 -1.38 5.87 10.60
CA PRO A 211 -1.27 7.09 11.38
C PRO A 211 -0.86 8.29 10.51
N ILE A 212 -1.59 9.38 10.68
CA ILE A 212 -1.41 10.65 9.97
C ILE A 212 -1.15 11.72 11.03
N ASN A 213 -0.09 12.49 10.84
CA ASN A 213 0.40 13.43 11.86
C ASN A 213 0.23 14.90 11.47
N ASP A 214 -0.06 15.20 10.21
CA ASP A 214 -0.18 16.58 9.72
C ASP A 214 -0.94 16.63 8.39
N GLY A 215 -1.07 17.83 7.82
CA GLY A 215 -1.56 18.07 6.46
C GLY A 215 -3.07 18.01 6.34
N LEU A 216 -3.55 18.06 5.10
CA LEU A 216 -4.99 18.08 4.81
C LEU A 216 -5.69 16.80 5.31
N LEU A 217 -5.03 15.65 5.23
CA LEU A 217 -5.60 14.36 5.65
C LEU A 217 -5.95 14.36 7.14
N LEU A 218 -5.06 14.90 7.99
CA LEU A 218 -5.36 15.07 9.42
C LEU A 218 -6.53 16.02 9.65
N ARG A 219 -6.55 17.16 8.94
CA ARG A 219 -7.63 18.15 9.06
C ARG A 219 -8.98 17.59 8.63
N GLU A 220 -9.02 16.78 7.57
CA GLU A 220 -10.22 16.03 7.15
C GLU A 220 -10.68 15.06 8.25
N ALA A 221 -9.75 14.31 8.87
CA ALA A 221 -10.05 13.38 9.94
C ALA A 221 -10.59 14.07 11.22
N VAL A 222 -10.02 15.22 11.58
CA VAL A 222 -10.49 16.06 12.69
C VAL A 222 -11.89 16.60 12.40
N TRP A 223 -12.12 17.15 11.20
CA TRP A 223 -13.44 17.64 10.78
C TRP A 223 -14.49 16.53 10.77
N GLN A 224 -14.16 15.33 10.27
CA GLN A 224 -15.04 14.16 10.34
C GLN A 224 -15.38 13.73 11.76
N THR A 225 -14.39 13.75 12.64
CA THR A 225 -14.58 13.43 14.05
C THR A 225 -15.53 14.44 14.68
N ALA A 226 -15.36 15.74 14.42
CA ALA A 226 -16.25 16.79 14.90
C ALA A 226 -17.70 16.61 14.41
N LEU A 227 -17.90 16.40 13.10
CA LEU A 227 -19.23 16.13 12.54
C LEU A 227 -19.89 14.91 13.19
N THR A 228 -19.12 13.85 13.44
CA THR A 228 -19.63 12.62 14.07
C THR A 228 -20.04 12.86 15.52
N VAL A 229 -19.20 13.56 16.30
CA VAL A 229 -19.44 13.89 17.70
C VAL A 229 -20.67 14.79 17.86
N THR A 230 -20.84 15.78 16.98
CA THR A 230 -22.00 16.68 16.99
C THR A 230 -23.20 16.15 16.20
N ARG A 231 -23.15 14.89 15.73
CA ARG A 231 -24.22 14.21 14.97
C ARG A 231 -24.69 14.98 13.72
N ARG A 232 -23.77 15.69 13.06
CA ARG A 232 -24.01 16.40 11.81
C ARG A 232 -23.79 15.48 10.61
N GLY A 233 -24.54 15.70 9.53
CA GLY A 233 -24.37 14.94 8.28
C GLY A 233 -23.04 15.26 7.58
N LYS A 234 -22.52 14.33 6.79
CA LYS A 234 -21.21 14.46 6.09
C LYS A 234 -21.12 15.61 5.08
N PHE A 235 -22.26 16.08 4.59
CA PHE A 235 -22.36 17.23 3.68
C PHE A 235 -22.73 18.53 4.42
N ASN A 236 -22.62 18.53 5.75
CA ASN A 236 -22.75 19.74 6.52
C ASN A 236 -21.40 20.48 6.54
N TYR A 237 -21.38 21.66 5.94
CA TYR A 237 -20.21 22.54 5.88
C TYR A 237 -20.28 23.71 6.87
N THR A 238 -21.39 23.86 7.62
CA THR A 238 -21.55 24.98 8.54
C THR A 238 -20.53 24.86 9.67
N PRO A 239 -19.83 25.95 10.05
CA PRO A 239 -18.93 25.96 11.19
C PRO A 239 -19.57 25.37 12.45
N ILE A 240 -18.75 24.72 13.27
CA ILE A 240 -19.17 24.08 14.52
C ILE A 240 -18.59 24.89 15.67
N SER A 241 -19.44 25.36 16.59
CA SER A 241 -18.97 26.07 17.78
C SER A 241 -18.07 25.15 18.61
N LEU A 242 -16.92 25.66 19.07
CA LEU A 242 -16.01 24.87 19.92
C LEU A 242 -16.71 24.44 21.22
N ILE A 243 -17.59 25.28 21.76
CA ILE A 243 -18.39 24.97 22.96
C ILE A 243 -19.32 23.78 22.70
N GLU A 244 -19.97 23.73 21.53
CA GLU A 244 -20.84 22.61 21.15
C GLU A 244 -20.05 21.30 21.08
N ILE A 245 -18.84 21.32 20.51
CA ILE A 245 -17.98 20.13 20.42
C ILE A 245 -17.58 19.66 21.82
N GLU A 246 -17.10 20.58 22.67
CA GLU A 246 -16.69 20.29 24.06
C GLU A 246 -17.85 19.71 24.88
N GLU A 247 -19.05 20.29 24.79
CA GLU A 247 -20.25 19.77 25.45
C GLU A 247 -20.65 18.36 24.99
N CYS A 248 -20.48 18.07 23.69
CA CYS A 248 -20.73 16.74 23.14
C CYS A 248 -19.66 15.74 23.57
N LEU A 249 -18.39 16.13 23.60
CA LEU A 249 -17.29 15.29 24.08
C LEU A 249 -17.45 14.92 25.56
N ALA A 250 -17.87 15.87 26.41
CA ALA A 250 -18.12 15.63 27.83
C ALA A 250 -19.24 14.61 28.10
N LYS A 251 -20.14 14.39 27.13
CA LYS A 251 -21.24 13.42 27.20
C LYS A 251 -20.85 12.03 26.69
N LEU A 252 -19.65 11.87 26.12
CA LEU A 252 -19.17 10.55 25.68
C LEU A 252 -18.75 9.72 26.90
N PRO A 253 -19.13 8.43 26.98
CA PRO A 253 -18.72 7.57 28.09
C PRO A 253 -17.19 7.48 28.16
N LEU A 254 -16.62 7.74 29.35
CA LEU A 254 -15.17 7.64 29.63
C LEU A 254 -14.57 6.26 29.24
N ASN A 255 -15.40 5.20 29.18
CA ASN A 255 -14.97 3.84 28.81
C ASN A 255 -14.91 3.58 27.30
N ILE A 256 -15.15 4.57 26.43
CA ILE A 256 -14.85 4.49 24.99
C ILE A 256 -13.40 4.94 24.70
N PHE A 257 -12.70 5.48 25.71
CA PHE A 257 -11.28 5.78 25.63
C PHE A 257 -10.46 4.60 26.17
N PRO A 258 -10.32 3.55 25.35
CA PRO A 258 -8.98 3.11 24.98
C PRO A 258 -8.83 3.10 23.46
N SER A 259 -7.65 3.49 23.01
CA SER A 259 -7.11 3.19 21.68
C SER A 259 -7.66 1.89 21.11
N GLY A 260 -8.42 1.98 20.01
CA GLY A 260 -8.78 0.84 19.18
C GLY A 260 -9.66 -0.22 19.85
N VAL A 261 -10.89 0.10 20.25
CA VAL A 261 -11.91 -0.95 20.43
C VAL A 261 -12.82 -1.01 19.21
N THR A 262 -12.57 -2.07 18.44
CA THR A 262 -13.34 -2.59 17.33
C THR A 262 -14.81 -2.75 17.67
N ASN A 263 -15.63 -1.77 17.33
CA ASN A 263 -17.03 -2.04 17.00
C ASN A 263 -17.38 -1.32 15.69
N ARG A 264 -17.24 -2.06 14.59
CA ARG A 264 -17.67 -1.74 13.22
C ARG A 264 -17.50 -0.26 12.80
N ARG A 265 -16.31 0.00 12.21
CA ARG A 265 -16.01 0.96 11.11
C ARG A 265 -15.53 2.38 11.41
N ARG A 266 -15.24 2.82 12.65
CA ARG A 266 -14.83 4.23 12.85
C ARG A 266 -13.74 4.41 13.90
N THR A 267 -12.51 4.62 13.45
CA THR A 267 -11.44 5.18 14.27
C THR A 267 -11.68 6.68 14.39
N LEU A 268 -12.12 7.13 15.57
CA LEU A 268 -12.34 8.54 15.86
C LEU A 268 -11.04 9.18 16.31
N TYR A 269 -10.67 10.31 15.70
CA TYR A 269 -9.44 11.05 15.98
C TYR A 269 -9.64 12.02 17.14
N LEU A 270 -10.11 11.49 18.28
CA LEU A 270 -10.52 12.31 19.44
C LEU A 270 -9.35 13.09 20.05
N ASN A 271 -8.17 12.49 20.13
CA ASN A 271 -6.98 13.15 20.66
C ASN A 271 -6.57 14.33 19.78
N GLN A 272 -6.60 14.15 18.46
CA GLN A 272 -6.26 15.18 17.49
C GLN A 272 -7.33 16.28 17.45
N LEU A 273 -8.61 15.92 17.59
CA LEU A 273 -9.69 16.90 17.72
C LEU A 273 -9.51 17.77 18.97
N MET A 274 -9.18 17.19 20.12
CA MET A 274 -8.90 17.96 21.34
C MET A 274 -7.69 18.88 21.19
N ALA A 275 -6.62 18.39 20.55
CA ALA A 275 -5.45 19.22 20.27
C ALA A 275 -5.80 20.42 19.36
N GLU A 276 -6.61 20.20 18.32
CA GLU A 276 -7.07 21.26 17.42
C GLU A 276 -7.97 22.27 18.13
N ILE A 277 -8.89 21.82 19.00
CA ILE A 277 -9.72 22.72 19.80
C ILE A 277 -8.85 23.65 20.67
N ASN A 278 -7.85 23.09 21.36
CA ASN A 278 -6.94 23.89 22.19
C ASN A 278 -6.16 24.90 21.35
N HIS A 279 -5.64 24.48 20.20
CA HIS A 279 -4.94 25.38 19.28
C HIS A 279 -5.83 26.53 18.78
N LEU A 280 -7.08 26.24 18.41
CA LEU A 280 -8.05 27.26 17.98
C LEU A 280 -8.38 28.23 19.11
N ARG A 281 -8.52 27.75 20.36
CA ARG A 281 -8.74 28.61 21.54
C ARG A 281 -7.56 29.55 21.77
N GLU A 282 -6.34 29.04 21.68
CA GLU A 282 -5.11 29.85 21.81
C GLU A 282 -5.02 30.93 20.71
N ALA A 283 -5.52 30.63 19.51
CA ALA A 283 -5.61 31.58 18.41
C ALA A 283 -6.77 32.59 18.53
N GLY A 284 -7.65 32.46 19.53
CA GLY A 284 -8.82 33.32 19.72
C GLY A 284 -10.02 32.97 18.83
N GLU A 285 -10.00 31.81 18.17
CA GLU A 285 -11.09 31.31 17.34
C GLU A 285 -12.19 30.67 18.21
N VAL A 286 -13.42 30.75 17.73
CA VAL A 286 -14.62 30.24 18.44
C VAL A 286 -15.32 29.11 17.72
N GLU A 287 -14.92 28.83 16.48
CA GLU A 287 -15.54 27.84 15.60
C GLU A 287 -14.48 26.99 14.92
N LEU A 288 -14.80 25.70 14.75
CA LEU A 288 -14.11 24.81 13.82
C LEU A 288 -14.77 24.93 12.44
N ARG A 289 -13.96 25.11 11.39
CA ARG A 289 -14.41 25.23 10.00
C ARG A 289 -13.99 24.03 9.15
N SER A 290 -14.71 23.80 8.04
CA SER A 290 -14.32 22.81 7.04
C SER A 290 -12.92 23.13 6.49
N PRO A 291 -12.02 22.14 6.35
CA PRO A 291 -10.70 22.37 5.76
C PRO A 291 -10.73 22.52 4.24
N LEU A 292 -11.86 22.19 3.60
CA LEU A 292 -12.07 22.28 2.16
C LEU A 292 -13.00 23.45 1.80
N PRO A 293 -12.78 24.12 0.65
CA PRO A 293 -13.68 25.17 0.15
C PRO A 293 -15.15 24.72 0.10
N GLU A 294 -16.03 25.53 0.69
CA GLU A 294 -17.45 25.23 0.89
C GLU A 294 -18.30 25.52 -0.35
N PRO A 295 -19.52 24.99 -0.47
CA PRO A 295 -20.46 25.38 -1.53
C PRO A 295 -20.81 26.86 -1.46
N ASP A 296 -20.80 27.56 -2.60
CA ASP A 296 -21.13 28.99 -2.72
C ASP A 296 -22.51 29.26 -3.34
N LEU A 297 -23.23 28.21 -3.74
CA LEU A 297 -24.61 28.27 -4.18
C LEU A 297 -25.52 27.49 -3.23
N GLY A 298 -26.79 27.90 -3.11
CA GLY A 298 -27.79 27.10 -2.44
C GLY A 298 -27.99 25.74 -3.13
N LEU A 299 -28.36 24.72 -2.35
CA LEU A 299 -28.67 23.39 -2.89
C LEU A 299 -29.76 23.49 -3.96
N ARG A 300 -29.39 23.26 -5.22
CA ARG A 300 -30.31 23.19 -6.37
C ARG A 300 -30.38 21.75 -6.86
N ASP A 301 -31.56 21.15 -6.77
CA ASP A 301 -31.95 19.88 -7.40
C ASP A 301 -30.94 18.72 -7.26
N GLY A 302 -30.94 18.10 -6.08
CA GLY A 302 -30.57 16.70 -5.84
C GLY A 302 -29.09 16.30 -5.92
N TRP A 303 -28.23 17.03 -6.64
CA TRP A 303 -26.83 16.66 -6.84
C TRP A 303 -25.86 17.70 -6.26
N ILE A 304 -24.97 17.26 -5.37
CA ILE A 304 -24.20 18.16 -4.48
C ILE A 304 -23.30 19.15 -5.23
N GLY A 305 -22.69 18.76 -6.35
CA GLY A 305 -21.80 19.67 -7.08
C GLY A 305 -22.52 20.76 -7.87
N LYS A 306 -23.85 20.74 -7.97
CA LYS A 306 -24.63 21.90 -8.46
C LYS A 306 -24.70 23.05 -7.45
N SER A 307 -24.24 22.81 -6.22
CA SER A 307 -24.13 23.82 -5.16
C SER A 307 -22.84 24.66 -5.27
N TYR A 308 -22.08 24.49 -6.35
CA TYR A 308 -20.81 25.17 -6.57
C TYR A 308 -20.86 25.96 -7.89
N THR A 309 -20.36 27.20 -7.88
CA THR A 309 -19.93 27.86 -9.12
C THR A 309 -18.72 27.12 -9.71
N GLN A 310 -18.45 27.32 -11.01
CA GLN A 310 -17.26 26.71 -11.64
C GLN A 310 -15.96 27.11 -10.93
N GLN A 311 -15.84 28.36 -10.49
CA GLN A 311 -14.67 28.85 -9.77
C GLN A 311 -14.50 28.16 -8.42
N GLN A 312 -15.59 28.03 -7.65
CA GLN A 312 -15.55 27.37 -6.34
C GLN A 312 -15.31 25.86 -6.46
N LEU A 313 -15.91 25.21 -7.47
CA LEU A 313 -15.65 23.80 -7.77
C LEU A 313 -14.18 23.58 -8.12
N LEU A 314 -13.59 24.46 -8.93
CA LEU A 314 -12.18 24.40 -9.29
C LEU A 314 -11.27 24.60 -8.07
N ALA A 315 -11.59 25.58 -7.21
CA ALA A 315 -10.85 25.83 -5.97
C ALA A 315 -10.89 24.61 -5.05
N ARG A 316 -12.07 24.00 -4.88
CA ARG A 316 -12.25 22.79 -4.08
C ARG A 316 -11.48 21.60 -4.67
N ALA A 317 -11.60 21.36 -5.97
CA ALA A 317 -10.88 20.29 -6.64
C ALA A 317 -9.36 20.47 -6.51
N LYS A 318 -8.84 21.68 -6.73
CA LYS A 318 -7.42 21.98 -6.54
C LYS A 318 -6.95 21.68 -5.11
N ALA A 319 -7.73 22.07 -4.09
CA ALA A 319 -7.41 21.78 -2.70
C ALA A 319 -7.38 20.26 -2.42
N VAL A 320 -8.37 19.51 -2.90
CA VAL A 320 -8.45 18.05 -2.74
C VAL A 320 -7.27 17.35 -3.41
N TYR A 321 -6.99 17.62 -4.68
CA TYR A 321 -5.89 16.97 -5.40
C TYR A 321 -4.52 17.37 -4.85
N SER A 322 -4.34 18.62 -4.42
CA SER A 322 -3.08 19.07 -3.81
C SER A 322 -2.83 18.34 -2.49
N GLY A 323 -3.83 18.31 -1.61
CA GLY A 323 -3.70 17.62 -0.33
C GLY A 323 -3.63 16.09 -0.47
N ALA A 324 -4.21 15.51 -1.53
CA ALA A 324 -4.03 14.09 -1.82
C ALA A 324 -2.61 13.76 -2.26
N ILE A 325 -1.95 14.61 -3.06
CA ILE A 325 -0.56 14.41 -3.48
C ILE A 325 0.37 14.53 -2.27
N GLU A 326 0.17 15.56 -1.45
CA GLU A 326 0.92 15.75 -0.21
C GLU A 326 0.70 14.59 0.77
N GLY A 327 -0.55 14.19 0.96
CA GLY A 327 -0.93 13.08 1.82
C GLY A 327 -0.37 11.75 1.37
N TYR A 328 -0.47 11.42 0.08
CA TYR A 328 0.15 10.22 -0.49
C TYR A 328 1.66 10.22 -0.22
N LYS A 329 2.34 11.35 -0.49
CA LYS A 329 3.77 11.48 -0.24
C LYS A 329 4.10 11.24 1.24
N GLN A 330 3.35 11.86 2.15
CA GLN A 330 3.55 11.69 3.58
C GLN A 330 3.37 10.22 4.01
N LEU A 331 2.32 9.55 3.52
CA LEU A 331 2.09 8.13 3.83
C LEU A 331 3.24 7.26 3.34
N VAL A 332 3.70 7.46 2.09
CA VAL A 332 4.79 6.68 1.50
C VAL A 332 6.12 6.93 2.21
N ASP A 333 6.50 8.19 2.42
CA ASP A 333 7.76 8.54 3.08
C ASP A 333 7.81 8.01 4.52
N THR A 334 6.68 8.02 5.23
CA THR A 334 6.60 7.58 6.62
C THR A 334 6.58 6.06 6.74
N TRP A 335 5.73 5.39 5.97
CA TRP A 335 5.39 3.99 6.20
C TRP A 335 5.94 3.03 5.15
N PHE A 336 6.28 3.51 3.95
CA PHE A 336 6.69 2.66 2.83
C PHE A 336 8.06 3.02 2.22
N PRO A 337 9.08 3.48 2.99
CA PRO A 337 10.31 4.00 2.39
C PRO A 337 11.08 2.96 1.55
N LYS A 338 11.07 1.68 1.96
CA LYS A 338 11.71 0.59 1.22
C LYS A 338 10.89 0.04 0.06
N LEU A 339 9.58 0.32 0.04
CA LEU A 339 8.68 -0.05 -1.06
C LEU A 339 8.63 1.05 -2.11
N ALA A 340 8.79 2.32 -1.69
CA ALA A 340 8.66 3.53 -2.50
C ALA A 340 9.39 3.49 -3.86
N PRO A 341 10.64 2.96 -3.97
CA PRO A 341 11.32 2.88 -5.26
C PRO A 341 10.56 2.10 -6.32
N GLN A 342 9.67 1.18 -5.94
CA GLN A 342 8.87 0.37 -6.87
C GLN A 342 7.39 0.79 -6.90
N LEU A 343 7.00 1.87 -6.22
CA LEU A 343 5.66 2.45 -6.28
C LEU A 343 5.65 3.55 -7.34
N LYS A 344 4.70 3.51 -8.28
CA LYS A 344 4.78 4.29 -9.52
C LYS A 344 4.52 5.74 -9.22
N THR A 345 3.49 6.03 -8.44
CA THR A 345 3.16 7.40 -8.06
C THR A 345 4.30 7.97 -7.22
N ALA A 346 4.88 7.21 -6.28
CA ALA A 346 6.02 7.65 -5.47
C ALA A 346 7.24 8.00 -6.33
N VAL A 347 7.62 7.14 -7.28
CA VAL A 347 8.73 7.40 -8.21
C VAL A 347 8.45 8.62 -9.09
N MET A 348 7.21 8.81 -9.55
CA MET A 348 6.87 9.97 -10.37
C MET A 348 7.00 11.30 -9.60
N LEU A 349 6.84 11.32 -8.27
CA LEU A 349 6.91 12.55 -7.49
C LEU A 349 8.32 13.19 -7.51
N PRO A 350 8.41 14.53 -7.49
CA PRO A 350 7.32 15.51 -7.59
C PRO A 350 6.71 15.60 -9.00
N VAL A 351 5.44 15.99 -9.08
CA VAL A 351 4.66 16.03 -10.34
C VAL A 351 3.86 17.32 -10.51
N ARG A 352 3.64 17.74 -11.76
CA ARG A 352 2.51 18.58 -12.13
C ARG A 352 1.32 17.66 -12.43
N PHE A 353 0.26 17.75 -11.64
CA PHE A 353 -1.03 17.14 -11.96
C PHE A 353 -1.75 18.04 -12.94
N VAL A 354 -2.01 17.54 -14.15
CA VAL A 354 -2.76 18.25 -15.19
C VAL A 354 -4.10 17.55 -15.35
N GLY A 355 -5.20 18.31 -15.19
CA GLY A 355 -6.55 17.75 -15.30
C GLY A 355 -7.57 18.67 -15.93
N VAL A 356 -8.52 18.07 -16.65
CA VAL A 356 -9.67 18.74 -17.25
C VAL A 356 -10.95 18.14 -16.65
N ILE A 357 -11.71 18.98 -15.95
CA ILE A 357 -13.02 18.65 -15.41
C ILE A 357 -14.05 18.79 -16.52
N VAL A 358 -14.79 17.71 -16.77
CA VAL A 358 -15.82 17.62 -17.81
C VAL A 358 -17.18 17.37 -17.16
N GLN A 359 -18.22 18.00 -17.72
CA GLN A 359 -19.59 17.82 -17.27
C GLN A 359 -20.40 17.12 -18.38
N GLN A 360 -20.53 15.79 -18.29
CA GLN A 360 -21.33 14.98 -19.21
C GLN A 360 -22.33 14.15 -18.40
N GLY A 361 -23.39 14.81 -17.92
CA GLY A 361 -24.32 14.25 -16.94
C GLY A 361 -23.81 14.48 -15.51
N ASP A 362 -22.90 13.62 -15.06
CA ASP A 362 -22.13 13.80 -13.83
C ASP A 362 -20.79 14.53 -14.12
N PHE A 363 -20.10 14.97 -13.07
CA PHE A 363 -18.76 15.55 -13.20
C PHE A 363 -17.71 14.44 -13.25
N GLY A 364 -16.91 14.43 -14.31
CA GLY A 364 -15.74 13.59 -14.47
C GLY A 364 -14.46 14.42 -14.57
N ILE A 365 -13.32 13.75 -14.52
CA ILE A 365 -12.01 14.37 -14.72
C ILE A 365 -11.12 13.44 -15.54
N HIS A 366 -10.53 14.01 -16.59
CA HIS A 366 -9.41 13.42 -17.32
C HIS A 366 -8.13 14.04 -16.77
N TRP A 367 -7.13 13.23 -16.45
CA TRP A 367 -5.90 13.74 -15.85
C TRP A 367 -4.68 12.88 -16.13
N HIS A 368 -3.51 13.47 -15.95
CA HIS A 368 -2.23 12.78 -15.95
C HIS A 368 -1.23 13.50 -15.05
N PHE A 369 -0.10 12.83 -14.81
CA PHE A 369 1.05 13.41 -14.16
C PHE A 369 2.12 13.76 -15.18
N GLU A 370 2.68 14.96 -15.07
CA GLU A 370 3.95 15.33 -15.69
C GLU A 370 5.03 15.35 -14.61
N VAL A 371 6.10 14.58 -14.82
CA VAL A 371 7.18 14.48 -13.84
C VAL A 371 7.99 15.77 -13.81
N LEU A 372 8.29 16.24 -12.59
CA LEU A 372 9.13 17.40 -12.35
C LEU A 372 10.54 16.97 -11.85
N PRO A 373 11.55 17.85 -12.00
CA PRO A 373 12.88 17.61 -11.43
C PRO A 373 12.82 17.37 -9.91
N HIS A 374 13.70 16.51 -9.40
CA HIS A 374 13.84 16.29 -7.96
C HIS A 374 14.05 17.61 -7.20
N GLY A 375 13.47 17.71 -6.00
CA GLY A 375 13.50 18.92 -5.18
C GLY A 375 12.46 19.99 -5.54
N SER A 376 11.75 19.84 -6.67
CA SER A 376 10.60 20.69 -6.99
C SER A 376 9.41 20.37 -6.08
N GLN A 377 8.48 21.32 -5.96
CA GLN A 377 7.18 21.05 -5.35
C GLN A 377 6.19 20.54 -6.39
N SER A 378 5.34 19.59 -5.99
CA SER A 378 4.22 19.18 -6.83
C SER A 378 3.20 20.31 -6.97
N ILE A 379 2.59 20.43 -8.13
CA ILE A 379 1.61 21.47 -8.44
C ILE A 379 0.36 20.88 -9.10
N VAL A 380 -0.79 21.52 -8.91
CA VAL A 380 -2.08 21.07 -9.45
C VAL A 380 -2.64 22.10 -10.40
N GLU A 381 -2.69 21.75 -11.68
CA GLU A 381 -3.25 22.54 -12.77
C GLU A 381 -4.55 21.90 -13.25
N LEU A 382 -5.67 22.53 -12.90
CA LEU A 382 -7.00 22.10 -13.30
C LEU A 382 -7.66 23.17 -14.16
N SER A 383 -8.40 22.72 -15.16
CA SER A 383 -9.30 23.54 -15.97
C SER A 383 -10.67 22.88 -16.11
N VAL A 384 -11.69 23.65 -16.51
CA VAL A 384 -13.02 23.14 -16.87
C VAL A 384 -13.14 23.23 -18.38
N GLY A 385 -13.53 22.14 -19.04
CA GLY A 385 -13.59 22.09 -20.50
C GLY A 385 -14.63 21.13 -21.04
N GLU A 386 -14.95 21.28 -22.33
CA GLU A 386 -15.90 20.41 -23.06
C GLU A 386 -15.20 19.24 -23.79
N ARG A 387 -13.88 19.32 -24.02
CA ARG A 387 -13.11 18.34 -24.80
C ARG A 387 -12.35 17.37 -23.91
N ASP A 388 -12.45 16.11 -24.29
CA ASP A 388 -11.64 15.00 -23.81
C ASP A 388 -10.17 15.21 -24.24
N ILE A 389 -9.22 15.03 -23.32
CA ILE A 389 -7.76 15.09 -23.57
C ILE A 389 -7.33 13.99 -24.57
N SER A 390 -8.21 13.01 -24.86
CA SER A 390 -7.94 11.83 -25.67
C SER A 390 -7.48 12.06 -27.12
N ILE A 391 -7.76 13.21 -27.75
CA ILE A 391 -7.39 13.44 -29.16
C ILE A 391 -5.92 13.87 -29.32
N ASP A 392 -5.35 14.60 -28.35
CA ASP A 392 -3.92 14.99 -28.35
C ASP A 392 -2.99 13.90 -27.73
N TYR A 393 -3.59 12.83 -27.21
CA TYR A 393 -2.96 11.79 -26.40
C TYR A 393 -1.84 11.02 -27.10
N ILE A 394 -2.02 10.63 -28.36
CA ILE A 394 -1.03 9.81 -29.09
C ILE A 394 0.27 10.60 -29.27
N HIS A 395 0.17 11.91 -29.49
CA HIS A 395 1.32 12.77 -29.71
C HIS A 395 2.02 13.18 -28.41
N LEU A 396 1.26 13.40 -27.34
CA LEU A 396 1.83 13.76 -26.03
C LEU A 396 2.49 12.58 -25.32
N ARG A 397 1.99 11.36 -25.52
CA ARG A 397 2.47 10.17 -24.80
C ARG A 397 3.97 9.95 -24.96
N SER A 398 4.49 9.95 -26.19
CA SER A 398 5.92 9.67 -26.43
C SER A 398 6.82 10.72 -25.77
N ALA A 399 6.44 12.00 -25.87
CA ALA A 399 7.20 13.08 -25.24
C ALA A 399 7.20 13.00 -23.71
N LEU A 400 6.06 12.62 -23.11
CA LEU A 400 5.93 12.45 -21.66
C LEU A 400 6.65 11.20 -21.15
N ASP A 401 6.65 10.11 -21.92
CA ASP A 401 7.45 8.91 -21.61
C ASP A 401 8.96 9.22 -21.68
N GLU A 402 9.42 9.92 -22.72
CA GLU A 402 10.82 10.35 -22.84
C GLU A 402 11.24 11.27 -21.68
N GLN A 403 10.39 12.22 -21.30
CA GLN A 403 10.63 13.09 -20.15
C GLN A 403 10.69 12.29 -18.84
N LEU A 404 9.77 11.33 -18.65
CA LEU A 404 9.73 10.46 -17.48
C LEU A 404 11.03 9.65 -17.35
N HIS A 405 11.47 8.99 -18.42
CA HIS A 405 12.69 8.19 -18.41
C HIS A 405 13.96 9.04 -18.26
N SER A 406 13.97 10.25 -18.80
CA SER A 406 15.07 11.21 -18.61
C SER A 406 15.18 11.69 -17.16
N LEU A 407 14.05 11.94 -16.50
CA LEU A 407 14.01 12.44 -15.12
C LEU A 407 14.05 11.33 -14.06
N ARG A 408 13.74 10.08 -14.42
CA ARG A 408 13.74 8.90 -13.53
C ARG A 408 14.46 7.70 -14.19
N PRO A 409 15.75 7.83 -14.52
CA PRO A 409 16.49 6.77 -15.21
C PRO A 409 16.51 5.45 -14.44
N GLU A 410 16.49 5.50 -13.10
CA GLU A 410 16.48 4.34 -12.21
C GLU A 410 15.25 3.45 -12.35
N ALA A 411 14.13 3.99 -12.85
CA ALA A 411 12.88 3.27 -13.02
C ALA A 411 12.51 3.04 -14.49
N ALA A 412 13.32 3.51 -15.44
CA ALA A 412 13.01 3.54 -16.87
C ALA A 412 12.71 2.15 -17.47
N THR A 413 13.21 1.08 -16.84
CA THR A 413 13.00 -0.31 -17.28
C THR A 413 11.57 -0.83 -17.07
N TRP A 414 10.82 -0.23 -16.14
CA TRP A 414 9.48 -0.73 -15.75
C TRP A 414 8.41 0.37 -15.68
N ILE A 415 8.78 1.64 -15.53
CA ILE A 415 7.83 2.74 -15.43
C ILE A 415 7.40 3.22 -16.82
N GLY A 416 6.13 3.61 -16.92
CA GLY A 416 5.57 4.22 -18.13
C GLY A 416 4.44 5.18 -17.79
N TYR A 417 4.25 6.15 -18.68
CA TYR A 417 3.23 7.18 -18.61
C TYR A 417 1.82 6.58 -18.60
N THR A 418 0.90 7.25 -17.92
CA THR A 418 -0.51 6.87 -17.89
C THR A 418 -1.39 8.10 -17.82
N MET A 419 -2.38 8.15 -18.70
CA MET A 419 -3.52 9.04 -18.60
C MET A 419 -4.65 8.31 -17.90
N SER A 420 -5.40 9.02 -17.06
CA SER A 420 -6.45 8.47 -16.22
C SER A 420 -7.75 9.24 -16.40
N TRP A 421 -8.86 8.53 -16.21
CA TRP A 421 -10.19 9.09 -16.15
C TRP A 421 -10.89 8.58 -14.90
N SER A 422 -11.63 9.46 -14.23
CA SER A 422 -12.41 9.11 -13.04
C SER A 422 -13.59 10.06 -12.84
N ASN A 423 -14.59 9.62 -12.08
CA ASN A 423 -15.61 10.53 -11.54
C ASN A 423 -14.95 11.57 -10.62
N LEU A 424 -15.46 12.80 -10.65
CA LEU A 424 -14.97 13.88 -9.80
C LEU A 424 -15.50 13.70 -8.36
N ASP A 425 -14.76 12.97 -7.53
CA ASP A 425 -15.14 12.66 -6.14
C ASP A 425 -14.53 13.64 -5.12
N VAL A 426 -14.79 14.93 -5.30
CA VAL A 426 -14.23 16.00 -4.45
C VAL A 426 -15.20 16.51 -3.38
N PHE A 427 -16.42 15.97 -3.34
CA PHE A 427 -17.52 16.49 -2.52
C PHE A 427 -17.61 15.85 -1.14
N ASN A 428 -16.87 14.78 -0.89
CA ASN A 428 -16.80 14.21 0.44
C ASN A 428 -15.89 15.06 1.32
N PRO A 429 -16.16 15.09 2.63
CA PRO A 429 -15.32 15.81 3.58
C PRO A 429 -13.97 15.15 3.86
N ASN A 430 -13.74 13.92 3.36
CA ASN A 430 -12.49 13.19 3.41
C ASN A 430 -11.94 12.85 2.00
N SER A 431 -12.29 13.66 1.00
CA SER A 431 -11.98 13.38 -0.42
C SER A 431 -10.47 13.30 -0.69
N ALA A 432 -9.64 14.12 -0.04
CA ALA A 432 -8.19 14.05 -0.23
C ALA A 432 -7.62 12.74 0.34
N THR A 433 -8.11 12.33 1.52
CA THR A 433 -7.75 11.07 2.15
C THR A 433 -8.14 9.87 1.27
N GLU A 434 -9.37 9.83 0.76
CA GLU A 434 -9.81 8.74 -0.11
C GLU A 434 -8.97 8.64 -1.39
N LEU A 435 -8.62 9.79 -1.98
CA LEU A 435 -7.80 9.82 -3.18
C LEU A 435 -6.35 9.38 -2.92
N ALA A 436 -5.72 9.85 -1.84
CA ALA A 436 -4.38 9.44 -1.44
C ALA A 436 -4.30 7.93 -1.19
N TYR A 437 -5.26 7.36 -0.46
CA TYR A 437 -5.33 5.92 -0.22
C TYR A 437 -5.66 5.13 -1.48
N SER A 438 -6.46 5.68 -2.40
CA SER A 438 -6.71 5.05 -3.70
C SER A 438 -5.42 4.92 -4.51
N TRP A 439 -4.61 5.98 -4.59
CA TRP A 439 -3.30 5.91 -5.27
C TRP A 439 -2.34 4.94 -4.58
N LEU A 440 -2.26 4.98 -3.24
CA LEU A 440 -1.44 4.04 -2.47
C LEU A 440 -1.86 2.59 -2.70
N TRP A 441 -3.17 2.31 -2.69
CA TRP A 441 -3.69 0.97 -2.96
C TRP A 441 -3.30 0.47 -4.35
N HIS A 442 -3.49 1.28 -5.40
CA HIS A 442 -3.13 0.89 -6.77
C HIS A 442 -1.62 0.62 -6.92
N ASP A 443 -0.78 1.39 -6.23
CA ASP A 443 0.65 1.16 -6.25
C ASP A 443 1.06 -0.12 -5.54
N LEU A 444 0.50 -0.37 -4.35
CA LEU A 444 0.77 -1.59 -3.59
C LEU A 444 0.19 -2.84 -4.28
N GLU A 445 -0.95 -2.71 -4.97
CA GLU A 445 -1.59 -3.81 -5.70
C GLU A 445 -0.66 -4.29 -6.83
N ARG A 446 -0.05 -3.36 -7.56
CA ARG A 446 0.90 -3.69 -8.63
C ARG A 446 2.08 -4.52 -8.13
N VAL A 447 2.57 -4.24 -6.92
CA VAL A 447 3.70 -4.96 -6.29
C VAL A 447 3.25 -6.08 -5.35
N SER A 448 1.98 -6.50 -5.44
CA SER A 448 1.38 -7.60 -4.67
C SER A 448 1.46 -7.45 -3.14
N TRP A 449 1.39 -6.22 -2.64
CA TRP A 449 1.38 -5.89 -1.21
C TRP A 449 -0.03 -5.64 -0.64
N VAL A 450 -1.08 -5.64 -1.48
CA VAL A 450 -2.50 -5.62 -1.08
C VAL A 450 -3.30 -6.61 -1.92
N ASP A 451 -4.47 -7.02 -1.42
CA ASP A 451 -5.40 -7.90 -2.12
C ASP A 451 -6.86 -7.45 -1.91
N GLY A 452 -7.72 -7.77 -2.89
CA GLY A 452 -9.13 -7.43 -2.92
C GLY A 452 -9.40 -6.00 -3.40
N LEU A 453 -10.43 -5.37 -2.83
CA LEU A 453 -10.81 -4.01 -3.16
C LEU A 453 -10.58 -3.11 -1.94
N LEU A 454 -10.07 -1.90 -2.16
CA LEU A 454 -9.98 -0.88 -1.13
C LEU A 454 -11.36 -0.56 -0.53
N GLY A 455 -12.40 -0.61 -1.38
CA GLY A 455 -13.75 -0.18 -1.06
C GLY A 455 -13.86 1.33 -0.85
N ARG A 456 -15.10 1.84 -0.89
CA ARG A 456 -15.40 3.19 -0.39
C ARG A 456 -15.88 3.06 1.04
N ILE A 457 -15.42 3.94 1.94
CA ILE A 457 -16.09 4.07 3.22
C ILE A 457 -17.48 4.66 2.94
N LEU A 458 -18.49 3.79 2.95
CA LEU A 458 -19.88 4.21 2.97
C LEU A 458 -20.15 4.81 4.36
N TRP A 459 -19.98 6.13 4.46
CA TRP A 459 -20.27 6.95 5.63
C TRP A 459 -21.76 7.12 5.88
#